data_AF-A0A966QMB8-F1
#
_entry.id   AF-A0A966QMB8-F1
#
_cell.length_a   1.000
_cell.length_b   1.000
_cell.length_c   1.000
_cell.angle_alpha   90.00
_cell.angle_beta   90.00
_cell.angle_gamma   90.00
#
_symmetry.space_group_name_H-M   'P 1'
#
loop_
_entity.id
_entity.type
_entity.pdbx_description
1 polymer ?
#
loop_
_entity_poly.entity_id
_entity_poly.type
_entity_poly.pdbx_seq_one_letter_code
_entity_poly.pdbx_strand_id
1 'polypeptide(L)' 'MSYRFHPTILREYDIRGIVGQTLSAEDACWLGRAFAVYVGAGDVPKKVAVCYDGRLSSPELEAALVRGL' A
#
# COMPACT_ATOMS: atom_id res chain seq x y z
N MET A 1 -4.65 -6.71 -16.53
CA MET A 1 -3.31 -6.06 -16.48
C MET A 1 -2.77 -6.23 -15.07
N SER A 2 -1.52 -6.65 -14.92
CA SER A 2 -0.84 -6.70 -13.62
C SER A 2 -0.09 -5.39 -13.39
N TYR A 3 -0.22 -4.81 -12.19
CA TYR A 3 0.60 -3.70 -11.76
C TYR A 3 1.98 -4.21 -11.34
N ARG A 4 3.05 -3.48 -11.67
CA ARG A 4 4.43 -3.90 -11.40
C ARG A 4 5.12 -2.93 -10.47
N PHE A 5 5.29 -3.35 -9.23
CA PHE A 5 6.09 -2.64 -8.23
C PHE A 5 7.57 -2.65 -8.59
N HIS A 6 8.30 -1.64 -8.10
CA HIS A 6 9.76 -1.69 -8.13
C HIS A 6 10.25 -2.89 -7.30
N PRO A 7 11.11 -3.78 -7.84
CA PRO A 7 11.37 -5.10 -7.24
C PRO A 7 12.02 -5.04 -5.86
N THR A 8 12.64 -3.92 -5.49
CA THR A 8 13.32 -3.75 -4.20
C THR A 8 12.41 -3.34 -3.05
N ILE A 9 11.15 -2.96 -3.32
CA ILE A 9 10.25 -2.48 -2.26
C ILE A 9 9.56 -3.61 -1.52
N LEU A 10 9.37 -4.77 -2.15
CA LEU A 10 8.76 -5.95 -1.53
C LEU A 10 9.85 -6.72 -0.78
N ARG A 11 9.80 -6.69 0.55
CA ARG A 11 10.78 -7.34 1.42
C ARG A 11 10.11 -8.47 2.20
N GLU A 12 10.91 -9.25 2.92
CA GLU A 12 10.44 -10.40 3.69
C GLU A 12 9.37 -10.02 4.74
N TYR A 13 9.53 -8.87 5.41
CA TYR A 13 8.68 -8.48 6.54
C TYR A 13 7.76 -7.28 6.26
N ASP A 14 8.10 -6.44 5.27
CA ASP A 14 7.37 -5.21 4.99
C ASP A 14 7.56 -4.73 3.54
N ILE A 15 6.90 -3.61 3.23
CA ILE A 15 7.06 -2.89 1.97
C ILE A 15 7.77 -1.57 2.26
N ARG A 16 8.91 -1.33 1.62
CA ARG A 16 9.74 -0.15 1.90
C ARG A 16 10.52 0.34 0.71
N GLY A 17 10.30 1.60 0.34
CA GLY A 17 10.99 2.29 -0.74
C GLY A 17 11.30 3.75 -0.41
N ILE A 18 11.86 4.45 -1.38
CA ILE A 18 12.14 5.88 -1.34
C ILE A 18 11.07 6.58 -2.17
N VAL A 19 10.33 7.49 -1.55
CA VAL A 19 9.26 8.25 -2.22
C VAL A 19 9.84 9.05 -3.38
N GLY A 20 9.21 8.94 -4.55
CA GLY A 20 9.65 9.60 -5.79
C GLY A 20 10.78 8.89 -6.54
N GLN A 21 11.29 7.76 -6.03
CA GLN A 21 12.28 6.94 -6.73
C GLN A 21 11.80 5.50 -6.93
N THR A 22 11.46 4.82 -5.84
CA THR A 22 11.05 3.41 -5.86
C THR A 22 9.67 3.17 -5.27
N LEU A 23 9.10 4.18 -4.59
CA LEU A 23 7.75 4.15 -4.04
C LEU A 23 6.98 5.41 -4.49
N SER A 24 5.76 5.22 -4.96
CA SER A 24 4.86 6.28 -5.43
C SER A 24 3.47 6.15 -4.80
N ALA A 25 2.65 7.19 -4.94
CA ALA A 25 1.24 7.13 -4.55
C ALA A 25 0.46 6.07 -5.35
N GLU A 26 0.83 5.82 -6.61
CA GLU A 26 0.20 4.77 -7.40
C GLU A 26 0.50 3.38 -6.83
N ASP A 27 1.74 3.14 -6.38
CA ASP A 27 2.11 1.90 -5.68
C ASP A 27 1.23 1.70 -4.43
N ALA A 28 1.04 2.74 -3.62
CA ALA A 28 0.19 2.67 -2.43
C ALA A 28 -1.27 2.29 -2.77
N CYS A 29 -1.83 2.86 -3.84
CA CYS A 29 -3.18 2.52 -4.31
C CYS A 29 -3.28 1.05 -4.75
N TRP A 30 -2.33 0.57 -5.54
CA TRP A 30 -2.33 -0.83 -5.98
C TRP A 30 -2.06 -1.81 -4.84
N LEU A 31 -1.26 -1.42 -3.86
CA LEU A 31 -1.08 -2.18 -2.63
C LEU A 31 -2.39 -2.30 -1.84
N GLY A 32 -3.12 -1.19 -1.69
CA GLY A 32 -4.45 -1.18 -1.06
C GLY A 32 -5.39 -2.15 -1.73
N ARG A 33 -5.47 -2.13 -3.08
CA ARG A 33 -6.31 -3.05 -3.86
C ARG A 33 -5.92 -4.51 -3.65
N ALA A 34 -4.63 -4.80 -3.68
CA ALA A 34 -4.13 -6.16 -3.46
C ALA A 34 -4.50 -6.65 -2.05
N PHE A 35 -4.35 -5.79 -1.04
CA PHE A 35 -4.71 -6.10 0.33
C PHE A 35 -6.22 -6.28 0.51
N ALA A 36 -7.06 -5.45 -0.13
CA ALA A 36 -8.51 -5.58 -0.09
C ALA A 36 -9.00 -6.91 -0.68
N VAL A 37 -8.42 -7.35 -1.80
CA VAL A 37 -8.72 -8.67 -2.38
C VAL A 37 -8.34 -9.79 -1.41
N TYR A 38 -7.15 -9.70 -0.79
CA TYR A 38 -6.70 -10.68 0.19
C TYR A 38 -7.61 -10.76 1.42
N VAL A 39 -7.94 -9.62 2.03
CA VAL A 39 -8.85 -9.53 3.18
C VAL A 39 -10.25 -10.01 2.81
N GLY A 40 -10.76 -9.61 1.63
CA GLY A 40 -12.10 -9.97 1.16
C GLY A 40 -12.29 -11.46 0.86
N ALA A 41 -11.21 -12.17 0.54
CA ALA A 41 -11.20 -13.62 0.33
C ALA A 41 -11.00 -14.42 1.63
N GLY A 42 -10.49 -13.80 2.69
CA GLY A 42 -10.25 -14.43 3.98
C GLY A 42 -11.47 -14.42 4.91
N ASP A 43 -11.43 -15.26 5.94
CA ASP A 43 -12.40 -15.24 7.05
C ASP A 43 -11.91 -14.28 8.16
N VAL A 44 -11.69 -13.03 7.76
CA VAL A 44 -11.18 -11.96 8.64
C VAL A 44 -12.10 -10.74 8.59
N PRO A 45 -12.10 -9.86 9.62
CA PRO A 45 -12.88 -8.64 9.59
C PRO A 45 -12.55 -7.74 8.39
N LYS A 46 -13.58 -7.29 7.68
CA LYS A 46 -13.46 -6.44 6.48
C LYS A 46 -13.29 -4.95 6.80
N LYS A 47 -12.84 -4.63 8.01
CA LYS A 47 -12.54 -3.27 8.45
C LYS A 47 -11.04 -3.17 8.66
N VAL A 48 -10.39 -2.35 7.85
CA VAL A 48 -8.95 -2.14 7.90
C VAL A 48 -8.69 -0.76 8.53
N ALA A 49 -7.93 -0.73 9.62
CA ALA A 49 -7.43 0.52 10.17
C ALA A 49 -6.20 0.97 9.38
N VAL A 50 -6.14 2.26 9.05
CA VAL A 50 -5.00 2.86 8.33
C VAL A 50 -4.41 3.95 9.20
N CYS A 51 -3.10 3.88 9.41
CA CYS A 51 -2.33 4.80 10.24
C CYS A 51 -0.98 5.10 9.56
N TYR A 52 -0.36 6.21 9.91
CA TYR A 52 0.96 6.60 9.39
C TYR A 52 1.80 7.33 10.44
N ASP A 53 3.11 7.43 10.20
CA ASP A 53 4.06 8.20 11.02
C ASP A 53 4.16 9.66 10.57
N GLY A 54 4.98 10.47 11.25
CA GLY A 54 5.13 11.91 10.99
C GLY A 54 5.90 12.31 9.72
N ARG A 55 5.99 11.47 8.68
CA ARG A 55 6.66 11.83 7.42
C ARG A 55 5.80 12.78 6.58
N LEU A 56 6.47 13.65 5.82
CA LEU A 56 5.81 14.58 4.89
C LEU A 56 5.01 13.86 3.79
N SER A 57 5.45 12.67 3.38
CA SER A 57 4.76 11.85 2.38
C SER A 57 3.57 11.08 2.93
N SER A 58 3.41 11.00 4.26
CA SER A 58 2.40 10.15 4.89
C SER A 58 0.96 10.47 4.47
N PRO A 59 0.51 11.76 4.45
CA PRO A 59 -0.87 12.06 4.07
C PRO A 59 -1.20 11.67 2.62
N GLU A 60 -0.25 11.81 1.70
CA GLU A 60 -0.46 11.44 0.29
C GLU A 60 -0.53 9.91 0.13
N LEU A 61 0.41 9.19 0.75
CA LEU A 61 0.47 7.73 0.64
C LEU A 61 -0.71 7.07 1.35
N GLU A 62 -1.15 7.59 2.50
CA GLU A 62 -2.34 7.10 3.19
C GLU A 62 -3.59 7.31 2.34
N ALA A 63 -3.82 8.52 1.83
CA ALA A 63 -4.98 8.80 0.99
C ALA A 63 -4.99 7.90 -0.25
N ALA A 64 -3.82 7.63 -0.83
CA ALA A 64 -3.70 6.72 -1.96
C ALA A 64 -3.99 5.26 -1.59
N LEU A 65 -3.47 4.79 -0.46
CA LEU A 65 -3.73 3.45 0.07
C LEU A 65 -5.22 3.25 0.36
N VAL A 66 -5.87 4.22 1.01
CA VAL A 66 -7.31 4.20 1.33
C VAL A 66 -8.17 4.16 0.07
N ARG A 67 -7.78 4.87 -1.01
CA ARG A 67 -8.49 4.75 -2.30
C ARG A 67 -8.40 3.35 -2.92
N GLY A 68 -7.36 2.59 -2.56
CA GLY A 68 -7.15 1.23 -3.04
C GLY A 68 -7.90 0.19 -2.23
N LEU A 69 -8.06 0.41 -0.93
CA LEU A 69 -8.77 -0.45 0.01
C LEU A 69 -10.29 -0.45 -0.25
#